data_AF-A0A444ZBS0-F1
#
_entry.id   AF-A0A444ZBS0-F1
#
_cell.length_a   1.000
_cell.length_b   1.000
_cell.length_c   1.000
_cell.angle_alpha   90.00
_cell.angle_beta   90.00
_cell.angle_gamma   90.00
#
_symmetry.space_group_name_H-M   'P 1'
#
loop_
_entity.id
_entity.type
_entity.pdbx_description
1 polymer ?
#
loop_
_entity_poly.entity_id
_entity_poly.type
_entity_poly.pdbx_seq_one_letter_code
_entity_poly.pdbx_strand_id
1 'polypeptide(L)'
;MAATNSNSENVQKPSFETFQLFSSTASGFGIFDDPAQQAPSIPPPPCVEVLPSEVHSSVKHSVESVNLDGITLLKGRVNTQQVFGLSNSDLVPGKYEGGLKLWEGSLDLIKALRCDIKSGLISFGGKRVLELGCGHGLPGIFALFEGAAAVHFQDFNAEVLRCLTIPNLNSNLSNKSHPLSSNLTNCDKIDVHFYAGDWNEVDKLLPYVATHVEDNQNAGYDFILMAETVYSINSLQNLYNLIKKCLRHPDGTLYFAAKKYYFGVGGGTRRFLSVVEKDGVMASSLVAEITDGSSNVREVWRLKPKIWRKEKANPCGFKEAKSSIDDSSIAKAP
;
A
#
# COMPACT_ATOMS: atom_id res chain seq x y z
N MET A 1 59.35 -33.71 22.08
CA MET A 1 57.89 -33.45 21.99
C MET A 1 57.64 -32.20 22.82
N ALA A 2 57.78 -31.03 22.21
CA ALA A 2 56.74 -30.29 21.47
C ALA A 2 55.81 -29.53 22.44
N ALA A 3 56.14 -28.24 22.58
CA ALA A 3 55.28 -27.19 23.11
C ALA A 3 54.14 -26.90 22.11
N THR A 4 53.02 -26.35 22.60
CA THR A 4 52.61 -24.94 22.35
C THR A 4 51.25 -24.67 22.96
N ASN A 5 51.17 -23.60 23.77
CA ASN A 5 49.95 -22.86 24.08
C ASN A 5 49.47 -22.10 22.84
N SER A 6 48.16 -22.12 22.57
CA SER A 6 47.53 -21.13 21.70
C SER A 6 46.31 -20.52 22.43
N ASN A 7 46.39 -19.20 22.60
CA ASN A 7 45.31 -18.33 23.05
C ASN A 7 44.11 -18.46 22.11
N SER A 8 42.93 -18.80 22.64
CA SER A 8 41.68 -18.58 21.93
C SER A 8 41.26 -17.12 22.11
N GLU A 9 41.41 -16.35 21.04
CA GLU A 9 40.87 -15.01 20.90
C GLU A 9 39.35 -15.01 21.14
N ASN A 10 38.95 -14.06 21.99
CA ASN A 10 37.58 -13.81 22.38
C ASN A 10 36.82 -13.21 21.17
N VAL A 11 36.19 -14.06 20.36
CA VAL A 11 35.29 -13.60 19.30
C VAL A 11 34.04 -13.02 19.97
N GLN A 12 34.02 -11.69 20.09
CA GLN A 12 32.90 -10.92 20.57
C GLN A 12 31.71 -11.15 19.62
N LYS A 13 30.75 -11.95 20.08
CA LYS A 13 29.45 -12.15 19.43
C LYS A 13 28.75 -10.79 19.36
N PRO A 14 28.26 -10.32 18.20
CA PRO A 14 27.56 -9.03 18.14
C PRO A 14 26.33 -9.10 19.04
N SER A 15 26.29 -8.22 20.03
CA SER A 15 25.15 -8.01 20.90
C SER A 15 24.03 -7.41 20.07
N PHE A 16 23.04 -8.22 19.73
CA PHE A 16 21.74 -7.72 19.31
C PHE A 16 21.15 -6.97 20.52
N GLU A 17 20.93 -5.67 20.40
CA GLU A 17 19.90 -5.00 21.20
C GLU A 17 18.55 -5.56 20.76
N THR A 18 18.21 -6.70 21.36
CA THR A 18 16.84 -7.20 21.35
C THR A 18 16.02 -6.14 22.06
N PHE A 19 15.03 -5.55 21.39
CA PHE A 19 14.02 -4.72 22.05
C PHE A 19 13.38 -5.56 23.16
N GLN A 20 13.86 -5.40 24.40
CA GLN A 20 13.27 -6.08 25.55
C GLN A 20 11.98 -5.35 25.90
N LEU A 21 10.85 -5.95 25.53
CA LEU A 21 9.55 -5.58 26.10
C LEU A 21 9.57 -5.98 27.58
N PHE A 22 9.34 -5.01 28.47
CA PHE A 22 9.19 -5.25 29.90
C PHE A 22 8.07 -6.28 30.14
N SER A 23 8.43 -7.34 30.88
CA SER A 23 7.49 -8.33 31.40
C SER A 23 6.52 -7.66 32.37
N SER A 24 5.22 -7.72 32.07
CA SER A 24 4.18 -7.57 33.09
C SER A 24 3.29 -8.81 33.04
N THR A 25 3.58 -9.75 33.94
CA THR A 25 2.69 -10.84 34.32
C THR A 25 1.42 -10.27 34.94
N ALA A 26 0.28 -10.45 34.27
CA ALA A 26 -1.02 -10.37 34.92
C ALA A 26 -1.99 -11.33 34.21
N SER A 27 -2.09 -12.53 34.77
CA SER A 27 -3.19 -13.46 34.57
C SER A 27 -4.48 -12.87 35.18
N GLY A 28 -5.54 -12.75 34.38
CA GLY A 28 -6.85 -12.33 34.89
C GLY A 28 -7.94 -12.44 33.83
N PHE A 29 -8.75 -13.50 33.89
CA PHE A 29 -10.05 -13.57 33.24
C PHE A 29 -11.00 -12.55 33.89
N GLY A 30 -11.62 -11.67 33.11
CA GLY A 30 -12.61 -10.71 33.61
C GLY A 30 -13.43 -10.08 32.49
N ILE A 31 -14.72 -10.43 32.47
CA ILE A 31 -15.79 -9.75 31.71
C ILE A 31 -16.08 -8.43 32.44
N PHE A 32 -16.41 -7.37 31.68
CA PHE A 32 -16.65 -5.96 32.05
C PHE A 32 -15.48 -5.00 31.76
N ASP A 33 -15.51 -4.36 30.59
CA ASP A 33 -14.69 -3.19 30.24
C ASP A 33 -15.18 -1.95 31.01
N ASP A 34 -14.36 -1.46 31.93
CA ASP A 34 -14.49 -0.14 32.55
C ASP A 34 -13.75 0.89 31.65
N PRO A 35 -14.41 1.96 31.16
CA PRO A 35 -13.80 2.94 30.27
C PRO A 35 -12.63 3.74 30.90
N ALA A 36 -12.34 3.56 32.19
CA ALA A 36 -11.24 4.22 32.89
C ALA A 36 -9.88 3.49 32.86
N GLN A 37 -9.77 2.32 32.22
CA GLN A 37 -8.50 1.57 32.09
C GLN A 37 -8.04 1.43 30.63
N GLN A 38 -7.92 2.54 29.90
CA GLN A 38 -7.08 2.54 28.70
C GLN A 38 -5.62 2.53 29.12
N ALA A 39 -4.93 1.42 28.86
CA ALA A 39 -3.47 1.36 28.92
C ALA A 39 -2.87 2.54 28.12
N PRO A 40 -1.76 3.17 28.57
CA PRO A 40 -1.17 4.29 27.86
C PRO A 40 -0.88 3.90 26.41
N SER A 41 -1.46 4.64 25.46
CA SER A 41 -1.25 4.41 24.03
C SER A 41 0.22 4.61 23.73
N ILE A 42 0.88 3.56 23.25
CA ILE A 42 2.25 3.67 22.76
C ILE A 42 2.22 4.61 21.54
N PRO A 43 3.03 5.68 21.53
CA PRO A 43 3.04 6.61 20.41
C PRO A 43 3.47 5.86 19.13
N PRO A 44 2.90 6.22 17.96
CA PRO A 44 3.30 5.61 16.70
C PRO A 44 4.80 5.87 16.43
N PRO A 45 5.47 5.00 15.66
CA PRO A 45 6.85 5.22 15.27
C PRO A 45 6.98 6.53 14.48
N PRO A 46 8.11 7.25 14.59
CA PRO A 46 8.33 8.48 13.84
C PRO A 46 8.32 8.20 12.34
N CYS A 47 7.80 9.14 11.55
CA CYS A 47 7.92 9.07 10.11
C CYS A 47 9.39 9.25 9.72
N VAL A 48 9.93 8.32 8.92
CA VAL A 48 11.32 8.35 8.45
C VAL A 48 11.41 7.85 7.01
N GLU A 49 12.36 8.41 6.25
CA GLU A 49 12.81 7.78 5.02
C GLU A 49 13.80 6.67 5.36
N VAL A 50 13.63 5.49 4.76
CA VAL A 50 14.50 4.33 4.94
C VAL A 50 15.39 4.19 3.70
N LEU A 51 16.70 4.29 3.89
CA LEU A 51 17.66 4.21 2.80
C LEU A 51 18.02 2.74 2.49
N PRO A 52 18.22 2.37 1.21
CA PRO A 52 18.71 1.03 0.85
C PRO A 52 20.02 0.63 1.53
N SER A 53 20.87 1.60 1.91
CA SER A 53 22.10 1.37 2.66
C SER A 53 21.89 0.89 4.10
N GLU A 54 20.68 1.05 4.65
CA GLU A 54 20.32 0.58 6.01
C GLU A 54 19.92 -0.91 6.04
N VAL A 55 19.88 -1.59 4.89
CA VAL A 55 19.54 -3.01 4.83
C VAL A 55 20.72 -3.85 5.35
N HIS A 56 20.54 -4.45 6.52
CA HIS A 56 21.52 -5.36 7.11
C HIS A 56 21.48 -6.75 6.48
N SER A 57 22.66 -7.32 6.19
CA SER A 57 22.82 -8.66 5.62
C SER A 57 22.53 -9.81 6.61
N SER A 58 22.22 -9.50 7.87
CA SER A 58 22.05 -10.48 8.96
C SER A 58 20.70 -11.20 8.95
N VAL A 59 19.69 -10.64 8.29
CA VAL A 59 18.37 -11.28 8.17
C VAL A 59 18.41 -12.30 7.04
N LYS A 60 18.17 -13.57 7.36
CA LYS A 60 18.05 -14.64 6.36
C LYS A 60 16.80 -14.38 5.51
N HIS A 61 17.01 -13.87 4.30
CA HIS A 61 15.97 -13.65 3.31
C HIS A 61 15.90 -14.88 2.39
N SER A 62 14.80 -15.63 2.46
CA SER A 62 14.50 -16.67 1.48
C SER A 62 13.52 -16.14 0.44
N VAL A 63 13.85 -16.29 -0.83
CA VAL A 63 13.05 -15.78 -1.95
C VAL A 63 12.16 -16.89 -2.52
N GLU A 64 10.93 -16.54 -2.87
CA GLU A 64 9.97 -17.40 -3.54
C GLU A 64 9.40 -16.71 -4.77
N SER A 65 9.18 -17.49 -5.82
CA SER A 65 8.53 -17.01 -7.03
C SER A 65 7.02 -16.99 -6.89
N VAL A 66 6.40 -15.91 -7.32
CA VAL A 66 4.95 -15.75 -7.48
C VAL A 66 4.66 -15.61 -8.96
N ASN A 67 3.87 -16.53 -9.51
CA ASN A 67 3.46 -16.49 -10.91
C ASN A 67 2.09 -15.84 -11.03
N LEU A 68 2.00 -14.81 -11.87
CA LEU A 68 0.79 -14.02 -12.13
C LEU A 68 0.48 -14.04 -13.63
N ASP A 69 0.22 -15.22 -14.18
CA ASP A 69 -0.19 -15.43 -15.58
C ASP A 69 0.72 -14.69 -16.58
N GLY A 70 1.98 -15.12 -16.64
CA GLY A 70 2.99 -14.60 -17.57
C GLY A 70 3.87 -13.47 -17.04
N ILE A 71 3.76 -13.14 -15.74
CA ILE A 71 4.79 -12.37 -15.00
C ILE A 71 5.16 -13.19 -13.78
N THR A 72 6.47 -13.31 -13.53
CA THR A 72 6.99 -13.88 -12.29
C THR A 72 7.60 -12.77 -11.46
N LEU A 73 7.12 -12.60 -10.23
CA LEU A 73 7.72 -11.72 -9.24
C LEU A 73 8.36 -12.53 -8.13
N LEU A 74 9.38 -11.98 -7.50
CA LEU A 74 10.07 -12.59 -6.38
C LEU A 74 9.58 -11.95 -5.08
N LYS A 75 9.22 -12.77 -4.10
CA LYS A 75 8.83 -12.34 -2.77
C LYS A 75 9.73 -12.95 -1.72
N GLY A 76 10.12 -12.17 -0.72
CA GLY A 76 10.84 -12.65 0.44
C GLY A 76 9.93 -13.39 1.41
N ARG A 77 10.55 -14.18 2.27
CA ARG A 77 9.98 -14.60 3.56
C ARG A 77 10.99 -14.25 4.64
N VAL A 78 10.48 -13.67 5.72
CA VAL A 78 11.23 -13.39 6.94
C VAL A 78 10.40 -13.85 8.13
N ASN A 79 11.07 -14.19 9.23
CA ASN A 79 10.42 -14.68 10.42
C ASN A 79 10.07 -13.53 11.37
N THR A 80 8.80 -13.44 11.80
CA THR A 80 8.31 -12.37 12.69
C THR A 80 9.08 -12.29 14.01
N GLN A 81 9.43 -13.43 14.62
CA GLN A 81 10.23 -13.46 15.85
C GLN A 81 11.63 -12.87 15.64
N GLN A 82 12.23 -13.08 14.47
CA GLN A 82 13.56 -12.54 14.17
C GLN A 82 13.54 -11.03 13.91
N VAL A 83 12.47 -10.51 13.31
CA VAL A 83 12.38 -9.09 12.94
C VAL A 83 11.84 -8.24 14.09
N PHE A 84 10.79 -8.71 14.77
CA PHE A 84 10.06 -7.92 15.77
C PHE A 84 10.14 -8.48 17.20
N GLY A 85 10.77 -9.63 17.41
CA GLY A 85 10.79 -10.29 18.73
C GLY A 85 9.41 -10.76 19.22
N LEU A 86 8.39 -10.67 18.36
CA LEU A 86 7.01 -11.05 18.66
C LEU A 86 6.77 -12.52 18.29
N SER A 87 5.99 -13.23 19.10
CA SER A 87 5.36 -14.49 18.71
C SER A 87 4.61 -14.30 17.38
N ASN A 88 4.58 -15.31 16.50
CA ASN A 88 4.02 -15.29 15.12
C ASN A 88 2.58 -14.73 14.99
N SER A 89 2.39 -13.45 15.27
CA SER A 89 1.16 -12.70 15.08
C SER A 89 1.26 -11.95 13.76
N ASP A 90 0.22 -12.04 12.95
CA ASP A 90 0.17 -11.39 11.65
C ASP A 90 -0.04 -9.87 11.75
N LEU A 91 -0.55 -9.37 12.90
CA LEU A 91 -0.83 -7.95 13.15
C LEU A 91 -0.92 -7.65 14.66
N VAL A 92 -0.47 -6.46 15.07
CA VAL A 92 -0.62 -5.85 16.39
C VAL A 92 -0.88 -4.34 16.19
N PRO A 93 -2.12 -3.85 16.36
CA PRO A 93 -2.46 -2.46 16.06
C PRO A 93 -1.58 -1.45 16.81
N GLY A 94 -1.13 -0.40 16.12
CA GLY A 94 -0.26 0.66 16.63
C GLY A 94 1.19 0.26 16.90
N LYS A 95 1.57 -1.00 16.70
CA LYS A 95 2.93 -1.52 16.92
C LYS A 95 3.51 -2.23 15.70
N TYR A 96 2.71 -3.08 15.07
CA TYR A 96 3.04 -3.84 13.89
C TYR A 96 1.75 -4.06 13.10
N GLU A 97 1.46 -3.17 12.16
CA GLU A 97 0.24 -3.23 11.32
C GLU A 97 0.29 -4.32 10.23
N GLY A 98 1.06 -5.39 10.44
CA GLY A 98 1.31 -6.43 9.45
C GLY A 98 2.44 -6.06 8.48
N GLY A 99 2.46 -6.74 7.32
CA GLY A 99 3.43 -6.48 6.24
C GLY A 99 4.35 -7.65 5.91
N LEU A 100 4.71 -8.49 6.90
CA LEU A 100 5.56 -9.68 6.68
C LEU A 100 4.84 -10.84 5.99
N LYS A 101 3.51 -10.84 6.01
CA LYS A 101 2.69 -11.80 5.29
C LYS A 101 2.23 -11.20 3.97
N LEU A 102 2.41 -11.96 2.89
CA LEU A 102 1.81 -11.61 1.62
C LEU A 102 0.35 -12.02 1.65
N TRP A 103 -0.52 -11.02 1.53
CA TRP A 103 -1.96 -11.23 1.44
C TRP A 103 -2.40 -11.31 -0.02
N GLU A 104 -3.49 -12.05 -0.26
CA GLU A 104 -4.01 -12.32 -1.61
C GLU A 104 -4.36 -11.03 -2.37
N GLY A 105 -4.78 -9.98 -1.65
CA GLY A 105 -5.12 -8.68 -2.23
C GLY A 105 -4.01 -8.06 -3.08
N SER A 106 -2.73 -8.24 -2.74
CA SER A 106 -1.63 -7.73 -3.58
C SER A 106 -1.60 -8.39 -4.95
N LEU A 107 -1.92 -9.68 -5.01
CA LEU A 107 -1.91 -10.46 -6.26
C LEU A 107 -3.16 -10.16 -7.10
N ASP A 108 -4.31 -10.03 -6.46
CA ASP A 108 -5.55 -9.63 -7.12
C ASP A 108 -5.44 -8.22 -7.71
N LEU A 109 -4.79 -7.29 -6.98
CA LEU A 109 -4.49 -5.95 -7.46
C LEU A 109 -3.64 -5.97 -8.72
N ILE A 110 -2.54 -6.73 -8.73
CA ILE A 110 -1.66 -6.83 -9.90
C ILE A 110 -2.42 -7.43 -11.09
N LYS A 111 -3.21 -8.50 -10.89
CA LYS A 111 -4.03 -9.10 -11.96
C LYS A 111 -4.99 -8.07 -12.58
N ALA A 112 -5.68 -7.28 -11.76
CA ALA A 112 -6.57 -6.24 -12.23
C ALA A 112 -5.83 -5.13 -13.00
N LEU A 113 -4.70 -4.63 -12.46
CA LEU A 113 -3.86 -3.63 -13.13
C LEU A 113 -3.38 -4.15 -14.50
N ARG A 114 -2.96 -5.41 -14.59
CA ARG A 114 -2.56 -6.04 -15.85
C ARG A 114 -3.67 -6.07 -16.88
N CYS A 115 -4.90 -6.39 -16.48
CA CYS A 115 -6.05 -6.37 -17.37
C CYS A 115 -6.31 -4.95 -17.91
N ASP A 116 -6.24 -3.94 -17.05
CA ASP A 116 -6.44 -2.55 -17.44
C ASP A 116 -5.29 -2.02 -18.33
N ILE A 117 -4.04 -2.45 -18.11
CA ILE A 117 -2.90 -2.12 -18.99
C ILE A 117 -3.05 -2.78 -20.36
N LYS A 118 -3.36 -4.09 -20.40
CA LYS A 118 -3.54 -4.82 -21.67
C LYS A 118 -4.69 -4.28 -22.52
N SER A 119 -5.73 -3.75 -21.89
CA SER A 119 -6.85 -3.10 -22.58
C SER A 119 -6.57 -1.64 -22.98
N GLY A 120 -5.40 -1.09 -22.61
CA GLY A 120 -5.03 0.30 -22.88
C GLY A 120 -5.75 1.33 -22.01
N LEU A 121 -6.42 0.90 -20.93
CA LEU A 121 -7.17 1.76 -20.05
C LEU A 121 -6.27 2.61 -19.13
N ILE A 122 -5.11 2.06 -18.77
CA ILE A 122 -4.07 2.75 -18.00
C ILE A 122 -2.68 2.45 -18.59
N SER A 123 -1.70 3.28 -18.24
CA SER A 123 -0.28 3.03 -18.50
C SER A 123 0.56 3.60 -17.37
N PHE A 124 1.55 2.84 -16.91
CA PHE A 124 2.53 3.30 -15.92
C PHE A 124 3.73 4.02 -16.56
N GLY A 125 3.88 3.98 -17.89
CA GLY A 125 4.99 4.60 -18.61
C GLY A 125 5.21 6.06 -18.22
N GLY A 126 6.36 6.36 -17.60
CA GLY A 126 6.73 7.71 -17.19
C GLY A 126 5.97 8.28 -15.99
N LYS A 127 5.22 7.45 -15.25
CA LYS A 127 4.33 7.89 -14.16
C LYS A 127 4.97 7.81 -12.78
N ARG A 128 4.43 8.61 -11.86
CA ARG A 128 4.74 8.56 -10.42
C ARG A 128 3.73 7.69 -9.70
N VAL A 129 4.20 6.66 -9.01
CA VAL A 129 3.37 5.69 -8.31
C VAL A 129 3.72 5.68 -6.82
N LEU A 130 2.71 5.72 -5.96
CA LEU A 130 2.85 5.51 -4.53
C LEU A 130 2.15 4.22 -4.12
N GLU A 131 2.85 3.30 -3.48
CA GLU A 131 2.24 2.15 -2.83
C GLU A 131 2.10 2.42 -1.33
N LEU A 132 0.88 2.54 -0.83
CA LEU A 132 0.58 2.74 0.59
C LEU A 132 0.33 1.39 1.28
N GLY A 133 0.93 1.19 2.46
CA GLY A 133 0.91 -0.09 3.17
C GLY A 133 1.53 -1.22 2.34
N CYS A 134 2.74 -1.00 1.84
CA CYS A 134 3.31 -1.81 0.76
C CYS A 134 3.70 -3.23 1.19
N GLY A 135 4.07 -3.48 2.46
CA GLY A 135 4.50 -4.80 2.92
C GLY A 135 5.62 -5.39 2.04
N HIS A 136 5.26 -6.34 1.17
CA HIS A 136 6.21 -6.95 0.23
C HIS A 136 6.59 -6.06 -0.96
N GLY A 137 5.83 -5.00 -1.26
CA GLY A 137 6.06 -4.06 -2.35
C GLY A 137 5.76 -4.61 -3.75
N LEU A 138 5.01 -5.71 -3.87
CA LEU A 138 4.81 -6.37 -5.17
C LEU A 138 4.05 -5.49 -6.20
N PRO A 139 2.93 -4.82 -5.84
CA PRO A 139 2.27 -3.85 -6.73
C PRO A 139 3.19 -2.74 -7.25
N GLY A 140 4.02 -2.14 -6.39
CA GLY A 140 4.97 -1.10 -6.81
C GLY A 140 6.11 -1.66 -7.66
N ILE A 141 6.67 -2.84 -7.34
CA ILE A 141 7.65 -3.52 -8.18
C ILE A 141 7.06 -3.84 -9.56
N PHE A 142 5.80 -4.27 -9.60
CA PHE A 142 5.08 -4.47 -10.86
C PHE A 142 4.94 -3.16 -11.65
N ALA A 143 4.58 -2.05 -10.99
CA ALA A 143 4.51 -0.74 -11.65
C ALA A 143 5.87 -0.29 -12.23
N LEU A 144 6.97 -0.56 -11.54
CA LEU A 144 8.32 -0.36 -12.08
C LEU A 144 8.52 -1.15 -13.37
N PHE A 145 8.17 -2.44 -13.38
CA PHE A 145 8.28 -3.30 -14.56
C PHE A 145 7.38 -2.88 -15.73
N GLU A 146 6.33 -2.12 -15.47
CA GLU A 146 5.44 -1.53 -16.48
C GLU A 146 5.85 -0.09 -16.87
N GLY A 147 7.07 0.34 -16.48
CA GLY A 147 7.69 1.58 -16.96
C GLY A 147 7.40 2.83 -16.14
N ALA A 148 6.97 2.69 -14.87
CA ALA A 148 6.91 3.82 -13.96
C ALA A 148 8.28 4.53 -13.85
N ALA A 149 8.26 5.87 -13.89
CA ALA A 149 9.47 6.68 -13.73
C ALA A 149 9.87 6.85 -12.26
N ALA A 150 8.86 6.87 -11.38
CA ALA A 150 9.05 6.94 -9.94
C ALA A 150 8.11 5.97 -9.23
N VAL A 151 8.63 5.21 -8.26
CA VAL A 151 7.83 4.34 -7.39
C VAL A 151 8.26 4.48 -5.94
N HIS A 152 7.35 5.00 -5.13
CA HIS A 152 7.57 5.18 -3.70
C HIS A 152 6.79 4.15 -2.90
N PHE A 153 7.45 3.55 -1.93
CA PHE A 153 6.90 2.52 -1.06
C PHE A 153 6.70 3.09 0.33
N GLN A 154 5.49 2.97 0.87
CA GLN A 154 5.17 3.39 2.23
C GLN A 154 4.67 2.21 3.06
N ASP A 155 5.25 2.01 4.24
CA ASP A 155 4.75 1.08 5.25
C ASP A 155 4.68 1.76 6.62
N PHE A 156 3.92 1.21 7.56
CA PHE A 156 3.90 1.74 8.93
C PHE A 156 5.24 1.48 9.63
N ASN A 157 5.89 0.34 9.34
CA ASN A 157 7.09 -0.11 10.06
C ASN A 157 8.35 0.00 9.19
N ALA A 158 9.39 0.67 9.68
CA ALA A 158 10.67 0.78 8.98
C ALA A 158 11.34 -0.60 8.78
N GLU A 159 11.16 -1.51 9.73
CA GLU A 159 11.67 -2.88 9.68
C GLU A 159 11.04 -3.69 8.54
N VAL A 160 9.76 -3.46 8.21
CA VAL A 160 9.13 -4.11 7.03
C VAL A 160 9.85 -3.66 5.76
N LEU A 161 10.15 -2.36 5.64
CA LEU A 161 10.89 -1.83 4.49
C LEU A 161 12.30 -2.41 4.41
N ARG A 162 13.06 -2.39 5.51
CA ARG A 162 14.45 -2.89 5.57
C ARG A 162 14.57 -4.39 5.35
N CYS A 163 13.68 -5.18 5.94
CA CYS A 163 13.79 -6.64 5.95
C CYS A 163 13.03 -7.31 4.81
N LEU A 164 12.11 -6.61 4.15
CA LEU A 164 11.22 -7.22 3.16
C LEU A 164 11.10 -6.43 1.87
N THR A 165 10.61 -5.19 1.92
CA THR A 165 10.32 -4.42 0.70
C THR A 165 11.58 -4.17 -0.13
N ILE A 166 12.64 -3.64 0.49
CA ILE A 166 13.91 -3.34 -0.20
C ILE A 166 14.59 -4.63 -0.70
N PRO A 167 14.74 -5.71 0.12
CA PRO A 167 15.25 -6.98 -0.38
C PRO A 167 14.44 -7.60 -1.53
N ASN A 168 13.11 -7.46 -1.53
CA ASN A 168 12.26 -7.93 -2.62
C ASN A 168 12.54 -7.16 -3.90
N LEU A 169 12.61 -5.83 -3.83
CA LEU A 169 12.97 -5.01 -4.98
C LEU A 169 14.33 -5.44 -5.56
N ASN A 170 15.35 -5.52 -4.71
CA ASN A 170 16.69 -5.92 -5.13
C ASN A 170 16.70 -7.30 -5.82
N SER A 171 15.97 -8.27 -5.25
CA SER A 171 15.81 -9.61 -5.84
C SER A 171 15.19 -9.54 -7.24
N ASN A 172 14.11 -8.76 -7.40
CA ASN A 172 13.43 -8.61 -8.68
C ASN A 172 14.28 -7.86 -9.73
N LEU A 173 15.01 -6.81 -9.34
CA LEU A 173 15.88 -6.05 -10.24
C LEU A 173 17.12 -6.83 -10.69
N SER A 174 17.68 -7.67 -9.81
CA SER A 174 18.82 -8.53 -10.13
C SER A 174 18.47 -9.71 -11.05
N ASN A 175 17.17 -10.02 -11.17
CA ASN A 175 16.72 -11.13 -11.97
C ASN A 175 16.74 -10.78 -13.48
N LYS A 176 17.79 -11.25 -14.17
CA LYS A 176 18.04 -11.02 -15.60
C LYS A 176 16.95 -11.56 -16.53
N SER A 177 15.97 -12.32 -16.03
CA SER A 177 14.87 -12.82 -16.84
C SER A 177 13.82 -11.75 -17.18
N HIS A 178 13.86 -10.58 -16.54
CA HIS A 178 12.92 -9.49 -16.81
C HIS A 178 13.44 -8.52 -17.89
N PRO A 179 12.60 -8.11 -18.87
CA PRO A 179 12.98 -7.18 -19.95
C PRO A 179 13.50 -5.82 -19.45
N LEU A 180 13.16 -5.42 -18.22
CA LEU A 180 13.71 -4.22 -17.61
C LEU A 180 15.19 -4.33 -17.25
N SER A 181 15.75 -5.53 -17.04
CA SER A 181 17.19 -5.69 -16.75
C SER A 181 18.07 -5.21 -17.92
N SER A 182 17.56 -5.22 -19.15
CA SER A 182 18.25 -4.70 -20.34
C SER A 182 17.92 -3.24 -20.68
N ASN A 183 16.77 -2.71 -20.23
CA ASN A 183 16.31 -1.33 -20.52
C ASN A 183 16.61 -0.32 -19.40
N LEU A 184 16.94 -0.77 -18.17
CA LEU A 184 17.36 0.11 -17.07
C LEU A 184 18.70 0.81 -17.30
N THR A 185 19.50 0.32 -18.25
CA THR A 185 20.85 0.83 -18.51
C THR A 185 20.87 2.17 -19.23
N ASN A 186 19.73 2.64 -19.76
CA ASN A 186 19.65 3.81 -20.63
C ASN A 186 18.63 4.88 -20.19
N CYS A 187 17.88 4.67 -19.12
CA CYS A 187 17.05 5.71 -18.49
C CYS A 187 17.74 6.23 -17.24
N ASP A 188 17.67 7.55 -17.07
CA ASP A 188 18.03 8.24 -15.83
C ASP A 188 17.52 7.47 -14.60
N LYS A 189 18.38 7.42 -13.58
CA LYS A 189 18.19 6.77 -12.28
C LYS A 189 16.70 6.70 -11.89
N ILE A 190 16.09 5.52 -11.95
CA ILE A 190 14.71 5.30 -11.53
C ILE A 190 14.54 5.86 -10.11
N ASP A 191 13.52 6.69 -9.93
CA ASP A 191 13.26 7.37 -8.67
C ASP A 191 12.52 6.42 -7.70
N VAL A 192 13.25 5.83 -6.76
CA VAL A 192 12.72 4.84 -5.81
C VAL A 192 13.09 5.23 -4.39
N HIS A 193 12.05 5.40 -3.56
CA HIS A 193 12.18 5.81 -2.16
C HIS A 193 11.26 4.97 -1.25
N PHE A 194 11.64 4.86 0.02
CA PHE A 194 10.94 4.05 1.03
C PHE A 194 10.65 4.91 2.25
N TYR A 195 9.38 4.97 2.68
CA TYR A 195 8.93 5.84 3.76
C TYR A 195 8.21 5.01 4.81
N ALA A 196 8.71 5.05 6.04
CA ALA A 196 8.04 4.46 7.19
C ALA A 196 7.23 5.52 7.93
N GLY A 197 6.09 5.13 8.50
CA GLY A 197 5.38 5.92 9.50
C GLY A 197 3.86 5.95 9.35
N ASP A 198 3.22 6.67 10.28
CA ASP A 198 1.78 6.81 10.35
C ASP A 198 1.20 7.65 9.20
N TRP A 199 0.03 7.25 8.69
CA TRP A 199 -0.63 7.94 7.58
C TRP A 199 -1.03 9.39 7.88
N ASN A 200 -1.12 9.80 9.15
CA ASN A 200 -1.41 11.19 9.50
C ASN A 200 -0.27 12.15 9.19
N GLU A 201 0.96 11.64 9.16
CA GLU A 201 2.17 12.46 9.21
C GLU A 201 3.14 12.17 8.06
N VAL A 202 3.01 11.00 7.41
CA VAL A 202 3.93 10.56 6.34
C VAL A 202 3.89 11.46 5.11
N ASP A 203 2.79 12.20 4.88
CA ASP A 203 2.69 13.17 3.78
C ASP A 203 3.80 14.23 3.83
N LYS A 204 4.31 14.54 5.02
CA LYS A 204 5.38 15.53 5.23
C LYS A 204 6.73 15.08 4.67
N LEU A 205 6.91 13.78 4.42
CA LEU A 205 8.12 13.22 3.84
C LEU A 205 8.01 12.99 2.33
N LEU A 206 6.80 12.96 1.78
CA LEU A 206 6.57 12.58 0.40
C LEU A 206 6.88 13.76 -0.56
N PRO A 207 7.86 13.63 -1.46
CA PRO A 207 8.39 14.78 -2.22
C PRO A 207 7.41 15.31 -3.28
N TYR A 208 6.39 14.53 -3.64
CA TYR A 208 5.38 14.92 -4.61
C TYR A 208 4.13 15.53 -3.97
N VAL A 209 4.04 15.62 -2.65
CA VAL A 209 2.88 16.24 -1.98
C VAL A 209 3.09 17.75 -1.91
N ALA A 210 2.12 18.53 -2.42
CA ALA A 210 2.21 19.99 -2.36
C ALA A 210 2.18 20.47 -0.91
N THR A 211 3.22 21.20 -0.50
CA THR A 211 3.28 21.86 0.81
C THR A 211 2.65 23.26 0.77
N HIS A 212 2.56 23.86 -0.42
CA HIS A 212 1.98 25.18 -0.65
C HIS A 212 0.97 25.18 -1.80
N VAL A 213 -0.03 26.06 -1.70
CA VAL A 213 -1.15 26.18 -2.67
C VAL A 213 -0.68 26.55 -4.09
N GLU A 214 0.52 27.14 -4.21
CA GLU A 214 1.09 27.64 -5.45
C GLU A 214 1.86 26.58 -6.28
N ASP A 215 2.24 25.44 -5.67
CA ASP A 215 2.95 24.32 -6.34
C ASP A 215 2.01 23.36 -7.14
N ASN A 216 0.75 23.74 -7.29
CA ASN A 216 -0.34 22.80 -7.55
C ASN A 216 -0.45 22.24 -8.97
N GLN A 217 0.25 22.77 -9.98
CA GLN A 217 -0.01 22.34 -11.36
C GLN A 217 0.53 20.95 -11.69
N ASN A 218 1.47 20.42 -10.90
CA ASN A 218 2.04 19.09 -11.15
C ASN A 218 2.28 18.26 -9.88
N ALA A 219 1.71 18.66 -8.74
CA ALA A 219 1.82 17.92 -7.48
C ALA A 219 0.96 16.64 -7.48
N GLY A 220 1.38 15.69 -6.67
CA GLY A 220 0.74 14.40 -6.41
C GLY A 220 1.25 13.26 -7.28
N TYR A 221 0.85 12.04 -6.92
CA TYR A 221 1.16 10.82 -7.64
C TYR A 221 0.09 10.56 -8.70
N ASP A 222 0.51 10.11 -9.88
CA ASP A 222 -0.41 9.74 -10.95
C ASP A 222 -1.18 8.47 -10.58
N PHE A 223 -0.55 7.57 -9.81
CA PHE A 223 -1.18 6.38 -9.25
C PHE A 223 -0.92 6.21 -7.76
N ILE A 224 -1.96 5.80 -7.03
CA ILE A 224 -1.82 5.25 -5.68
C ILE A 224 -2.28 3.79 -5.71
N LEU A 225 -1.45 2.89 -5.21
CA LEU A 225 -1.70 1.45 -5.11
C LEU A 225 -1.82 1.05 -3.65
N MET A 226 -2.83 0.23 -3.34
CA MET A 226 -3.13 -0.18 -1.98
C MET A 226 -3.63 -1.63 -1.95
N ALA A 227 -3.01 -2.48 -1.15
CA ALA A 227 -3.47 -3.86 -0.96
C ALA A 227 -3.69 -4.11 0.53
N GLU A 228 -4.93 -4.46 0.89
CA GLU A 228 -5.31 -4.90 2.24
C GLU A 228 -5.06 -3.83 3.32
N THR A 229 -5.25 -2.55 3.00
CA THR A 229 -5.01 -1.40 3.91
C THR A 229 -6.26 -0.86 4.60
N VAL A 230 -7.46 -1.34 4.22
CA VAL A 230 -8.76 -0.81 4.72
C VAL A 230 -9.42 -1.71 5.77
N TYR A 231 -8.64 -2.52 6.49
CA TYR A 231 -9.14 -3.48 7.48
C TYR A 231 -9.57 -2.82 8.80
N SER A 232 -8.91 -1.73 9.21
CA SER A 232 -9.19 -1.03 10.48
C SER A 232 -10.12 0.16 10.26
N ILE A 233 -11.29 0.16 10.91
CA ILE A 233 -12.25 1.28 10.82
C ILE A 233 -11.61 2.59 11.30
N ASN A 234 -10.82 2.53 12.37
CA ASN A 234 -10.24 3.71 13.01
C ASN A 234 -9.24 4.44 12.11
N SER A 235 -8.63 3.73 11.15
CA SER A 235 -7.62 4.28 10.26
C SER A 235 -8.18 4.81 8.93
N LEU A 236 -9.45 4.50 8.59
CA LEU A 236 -10.02 4.80 7.27
C LEU A 236 -10.04 6.30 6.94
N GLN A 237 -10.36 7.15 7.93
CA GLN A 237 -10.43 8.59 7.71
C GLN A 237 -9.03 9.19 7.47
N ASN A 238 -8.03 8.76 8.25
CA ASN A 238 -6.66 9.22 8.13
C ASN A 238 -6.06 8.79 6.79
N LEU A 239 -6.27 7.53 6.42
CA LEU A 239 -5.90 6.98 5.12
C LEU A 239 -6.54 7.77 3.97
N TYR A 240 -7.85 8.05 4.05
CA TYR A 240 -8.53 8.81 3.01
C TYR A 240 -8.04 10.26 2.90
N ASN A 241 -7.70 10.89 4.02
CA ASN A 241 -7.10 12.23 4.02
C ASN A 241 -5.71 12.21 3.36
N LEU A 242 -4.87 11.21 3.65
CA LEU A 242 -3.57 11.03 3.01
C LEU A 242 -3.73 10.84 1.49
N ILE A 243 -4.64 9.97 1.06
CA ILE A 243 -4.95 9.76 -0.37
C ILE A 243 -5.29 11.08 -1.05
N LYS A 244 -6.14 11.91 -0.44
CA LYS A 244 -6.52 13.22 -1.01
C LYS A 244 -5.34 14.17 -1.15
N LYS A 245 -4.40 14.16 -0.21
CA LYS A 245 -3.17 14.98 -0.28
C LYS A 245 -2.20 14.47 -1.36
N CYS A 246 -2.10 13.15 -1.49
CA CYS A 246 -1.11 12.50 -2.35
C CYS A 246 -1.57 12.33 -3.80
N LEU A 247 -2.87 12.18 -4.07
CA LEU A 247 -3.34 11.87 -5.41
C LEU A 247 -3.30 13.11 -6.30
N ARG A 248 -2.67 13.00 -7.46
CA ARG A 248 -2.64 14.08 -8.45
C ARG A 248 -4.07 14.45 -8.88
N HIS A 249 -4.38 15.74 -8.91
CA HIS A 249 -5.64 16.24 -9.45
C HIS A 249 -5.43 16.84 -10.86
N PRO A 250 -6.36 16.66 -11.82
CA PRO A 250 -7.58 15.85 -11.74
C PRO A 250 -7.39 14.38 -12.15
N ASP A 251 -6.22 14.03 -12.71
CA ASP A 251 -6.06 12.79 -13.49
C ASP A 251 -5.56 11.58 -12.67
N GLY A 252 -5.17 11.80 -11.42
CA GLY A 252 -4.66 10.75 -10.56
C GLY A 252 -5.68 9.63 -10.37
N THR A 253 -5.19 8.39 -10.36
CA THR A 253 -6.03 7.21 -10.22
C THR A 253 -5.54 6.34 -9.06
N LEU A 254 -6.43 6.03 -8.13
CA LEU A 254 -6.15 5.09 -7.06
C LEU A 254 -6.73 3.72 -7.40
N TYR A 255 -5.95 2.66 -7.20
CA TYR A 255 -6.43 1.29 -7.20
C TYR A 255 -6.21 0.68 -5.81
N PHE A 256 -7.24 0.02 -5.28
CA PHE A 256 -7.10 -0.74 -4.04
C PHE A 256 -7.77 -2.09 -4.11
N ALA A 257 -7.15 -3.10 -3.49
CA ALA A 257 -7.69 -4.44 -3.33
C ALA A 257 -7.88 -4.75 -1.84
N ALA A 258 -9.05 -5.23 -1.46
CA ALA A 258 -9.32 -5.60 -0.08
C ALA A 258 -10.50 -6.57 0.03
N LYS A 259 -10.68 -7.16 1.22
CA LYS A 259 -11.87 -7.95 1.53
C LYS A 259 -13.09 -7.04 1.64
N LYS A 260 -14.25 -7.55 1.21
CA LYS A 260 -15.55 -6.89 1.37
C LYS A 260 -15.84 -6.57 2.84
N TYR A 261 -15.41 -7.47 3.73
CA TYR A 261 -15.49 -7.29 5.18
C TYR A 261 -14.34 -8.02 5.91
N TYR A 262 -13.83 -7.41 6.98
CA TYR A 262 -12.87 -8.06 7.88
C TYR A 262 -13.53 -8.31 9.23
N PHE A 263 -13.70 -9.59 9.60
CA PHE A 263 -14.25 -9.96 10.90
C PHE A 263 -13.31 -9.53 12.04
N GLY A 264 -13.87 -9.11 13.18
CA GLY A 264 -13.13 -8.61 14.34
C GLY A 264 -12.83 -7.11 14.25
N VAL A 265 -12.07 -6.68 13.24
CA VAL A 265 -11.65 -5.27 13.07
C VAL A 265 -12.72 -4.38 12.39
N GLY A 266 -13.67 -4.99 11.68
CA GLY A 266 -14.89 -4.36 11.19
C GLY A 266 -14.74 -3.51 9.91
N GLY A 267 -13.52 -3.33 9.39
CA GLY A 267 -13.29 -2.63 8.12
C GLY A 267 -13.63 -3.45 6.88
N GLY A 268 -13.15 -3.00 5.73
CA GLY A 268 -13.42 -3.59 4.42
C GLY A 268 -13.82 -2.54 3.38
N THR A 269 -13.95 -2.99 2.13
CA THR A 269 -14.29 -2.11 0.99
C THR A 269 -15.55 -1.31 1.24
N ARG A 270 -16.62 -1.94 1.77
CA ARG A 270 -17.90 -1.27 2.05
C ARG A 270 -17.74 -0.08 3.01
N ARG A 271 -16.94 -0.23 4.07
CA ARG A 271 -16.73 0.84 5.05
C ARG A 271 -15.88 1.96 4.47
N PHE A 272 -14.84 1.61 3.72
CA PHE A 272 -13.99 2.61 3.08
C PHE A 272 -14.73 3.41 2.00
N LEU A 273 -15.50 2.75 1.14
CA LEU A 273 -16.33 3.42 0.13
C LEU A 273 -17.37 4.34 0.76
N SER A 274 -17.95 3.98 1.91
CA SER A 274 -18.86 4.88 2.64
C SER A 274 -18.18 6.18 3.09
N VAL A 275 -16.89 6.14 3.46
CA VAL A 275 -16.10 7.36 3.77
C VAL A 275 -15.91 8.20 2.51
N VAL A 276 -15.54 7.55 1.40
CA VAL A 276 -15.31 8.20 0.10
C VAL A 276 -16.58 8.88 -0.43
N GLU A 277 -17.72 8.17 -0.40
CA GLU A 277 -19.02 8.65 -0.88
C GLU A 277 -19.54 9.81 -0.06
N LYS A 278 -19.36 9.76 1.27
CA LYS A 278 -19.78 10.82 2.20
C LYS A 278 -19.01 12.12 1.97
N ASP A 279 -17.71 12.05 1.68
CA ASP A 279 -16.88 13.22 1.35
C ASP A 279 -17.22 13.76 -0.05
N GLY A 280 -17.54 12.87 -0.99
CA GLY A 280 -18.09 13.23 -2.29
C GLY A 280 -17.07 13.73 -3.31
N VAL A 281 -15.78 13.83 -2.97
CA VAL A 281 -14.71 14.34 -3.84
C VAL A 281 -14.26 13.34 -4.91
N MET A 282 -14.33 12.04 -4.64
CA MET A 282 -13.93 10.99 -5.59
C MET A 282 -15.12 10.16 -6.07
N ALA A 283 -15.02 9.65 -7.29
CA ALA A 283 -15.89 8.60 -7.81
C ALA A 283 -15.19 7.24 -7.66
N SER A 284 -15.97 6.20 -7.34
CA SER A 284 -15.52 4.82 -7.21
C SER A 284 -16.11 3.94 -8.32
N SER A 285 -15.33 2.97 -8.80
CA SER A 285 -15.78 1.94 -9.74
C SER A 285 -15.18 0.59 -9.37
N LEU A 286 -16.02 -0.45 -9.28
CA LEU A 286 -15.56 -1.83 -9.08
C LEU A 286 -14.82 -2.29 -10.33
N VAL A 287 -13.62 -2.86 -10.15
CA VAL A 287 -12.77 -3.39 -11.24
C VAL A 287 -12.87 -4.91 -11.30
N ALA A 288 -12.84 -5.58 -10.15
CA ALA A 288 -12.98 -7.03 -10.05
C ALA A 288 -13.60 -7.44 -8.73
N GLU A 289 -14.41 -8.50 -8.75
CA GLU A 289 -14.86 -9.23 -7.56
C GLU A 289 -14.31 -10.65 -7.65
N ILE A 290 -13.72 -11.15 -6.56
CA ILE A 290 -13.07 -12.44 -6.48
C ILE A 290 -13.77 -13.27 -5.41
N THR A 291 -14.32 -14.41 -5.85
CA THR A 291 -15.02 -15.39 -5.01
C THR A 291 -14.36 -16.77 -5.23
N ASP A 292 -13.41 -17.14 -4.38
CA ASP A 292 -12.73 -18.43 -4.47
C ASP A 292 -13.36 -19.54 -3.60
N GLY A 293 -14.42 -19.20 -2.85
CA GLY A 293 -15.14 -20.12 -1.97
C GLY A 293 -14.36 -20.57 -0.73
N SER A 294 -13.12 -20.09 -0.55
CA SER A 294 -12.22 -20.44 0.55
C SER A 294 -11.90 -19.27 1.47
N SER A 295 -12.11 -18.05 0.98
CA SER A 295 -11.87 -16.79 1.67
C SER A 295 -13.12 -15.91 1.63
N ASN A 296 -13.11 -14.79 2.38
CA ASN A 296 -14.14 -13.77 2.19
C ASN A 296 -14.03 -13.15 0.80
N VAL A 297 -15.15 -12.71 0.24
CA VAL A 297 -15.20 -12.00 -1.05
C VAL A 297 -14.18 -10.87 -1.05
N ARG A 298 -13.28 -10.89 -2.03
CA ARG A 298 -12.28 -9.83 -2.25
C ARG A 298 -12.71 -8.98 -3.43
N GLU A 299 -12.41 -7.70 -3.37
CA GLU A 299 -12.78 -6.76 -4.42
C GLU A 299 -11.57 -5.87 -4.74
N VAL A 300 -11.42 -5.57 -6.03
CA VAL A 300 -10.50 -4.54 -6.53
C VAL A 300 -11.33 -3.37 -7.02
N TRP A 301 -10.99 -2.18 -6.54
CA TRP A 301 -11.71 -0.94 -6.81
C TRP A 301 -10.76 0.10 -7.38
N ARG A 302 -11.32 0.99 -8.19
CA ARG A 302 -10.66 2.16 -8.73
C ARG A 302 -11.37 3.42 -8.26
N LEU A 303 -10.59 4.44 -7.88
CA LEU A 303 -11.08 5.76 -7.51
C LEU A 303 -10.42 6.84 -8.37
N LYS A 304 -11.19 7.87 -8.73
CA LYS A 304 -10.72 9.05 -9.44
C LYS A 304 -11.35 10.32 -8.86
N PRO A 305 -10.64 11.47 -8.85
CA PRO A 305 -11.26 12.76 -8.53
C PRO A 305 -12.48 13.04 -9.42
N LYS A 306 -13.56 13.58 -8.85
CA LYS A 306 -14.70 14.04 -9.64
C LYS A 306 -14.34 15.35 -10.34
N ILE A 307 -14.54 15.40 -11.65
CA ILE A 307 -14.44 16.65 -12.41
C ILE A 307 -15.73 17.43 -12.19
N TRP A 308 -15.70 18.44 -11.31
CA TRP A 308 -16.81 19.37 -11.18
C TRP A 308 -16.81 20.32 -12.37
N ARG A 309 -17.71 20.11 -13.34
CA ARG A 309 -18.03 21.19 -14.28
C ARG A 309 -18.73 22.27 -13.47
N LYS A 310 -18.09 23.44 -13.31
CA LYS A 310 -18.84 24.65 -12.99
C LYS A 310 -19.82 24.85 -14.15
N GLU A 311 -21.09 24.52 -13.95
CA GLU A 311 -22.14 25.18 -14.70
C GLU A 311 -21.88 26.69 -14.52
N LYS A 312 -21.56 27.38 -15.62
CA LYS A 312 -21.58 28.83 -15.60
C LYS A 312 -22.98 29.20 -15.13
N ALA A 313 -23.08 29.78 -13.94
CA ALA A 313 -24.31 30.43 -13.53
C ALA A 313 -24.62 31.46 -14.62
N ASN A 314 -25.61 31.18 -15.47
CA ASN A 314 -26.16 32.17 -16.36
C ASN A 314 -26.73 33.27 -15.45
N PRO A 315 -26.30 34.53 -15.59
CA PRO A 315 -26.83 35.63 -14.77
C PRO A 315 -28.31 35.93 -15.03
N CYS A 316 -28.93 35.29 -16.03
CA CYS A 316 -30.33 35.45 -16.35
C CYS A 316 -31.07 34.16 -16.02
N GLY A 317 -31.85 34.20 -14.95
CA GLY A 317 -32.72 33.11 -14.55
C GLY A 317 -33.76 32.82 -15.61
N PHE A 318 -33.67 31.64 -16.22
CA PHE A 318 -34.81 30.87 -16.71
C PHE A 318 -34.48 29.40 -16.50
N LYS A 319 -35.31 28.72 -15.72
CA LYS A 319 -35.28 27.26 -15.59
C LYS A 319 -35.94 26.69 -16.84
N GLU A 320 -35.18 25.99 -17.69
CA GLU A 320 -35.78 24.99 -18.57
C GLU A 320 -35.56 23.62 -17.95
N ALA A 321 -36.66 23.03 -17.49
CA ALA A 321 -36.74 21.61 -17.20
C ALA A 321 -36.96 20.87 -18.52
N LYS A 322 -36.05 19.98 -18.91
CA LYS A 322 -36.38 18.85 -19.79
C LYS A 322 -35.65 17.59 -19.37
N SER A 323 -36.45 16.63 -18.90
CA SER A 323 -36.18 15.20 -19.07
C SER A 323 -36.31 14.85 -20.56
N SER A 324 -35.38 14.07 -21.09
CA SER A 324 -35.57 13.41 -22.39
C SER A 324 -34.99 12.00 -22.31
N ILE A 325 -35.88 11.03 -22.09
CA ILE A 325 -35.77 9.73 -22.73
C ILE A 325 -36.94 9.67 -23.71
N ASP A 326 -36.58 9.50 -24.98
CA ASP A 326 -37.45 9.37 -26.13
C ASP A 326 -38.38 8.15 -26.00
N ASP A 327 -39.65 8.37 -26.30
CA ASP A 327 -40.67 7.35 -26.51
C ASP A 327 -41.18 7.54 -27.95
N SER A 328 -40.60 6.80 -28.90
CA SER A 328 -41.06 6.81 -30.30
C SER A 328 -42.11 5.73 -30.52
N SER A 329 -43.35 6.11 -30.23
CA SER A 329 -44.61 5.85 -30.94
C SER A 329 -44.80 4.59 -31.81
N ILE A 330 -45.87 3.90 -31.42
CA ILE A 330 -46.67 2.84 -32.06
C ILE A 330 -47.44 3.30 -33.33
N ALA A 331 -47.84 2.31 -34.15
CA ALA A 331 -49.03 2.18 -35.05
C ALA A 331 -48.75 2.32 -36.57
N LYS A 332 -49.27 1.47 -37.47
CA LYS A 332 -50.56 0.75 -37.55
C LYS A 332 -50.51 -0.40 -38.59
N ALA A 333 -51.30 -1.46 -38.33
CA ALA A 333 -51.74 -2.49 -39.30
C ALA A 333 -52.81 -1.90 -40.28
N PRO A 334 -53.28 -2.60 -41.33
CA PRO A 334 -53.84 -3.98 -41.29
C PRO A 334 -52.93 -5.07 -41.83
#